data_AF-A0A530KD76-F1
#
_entry.id   AF-A0A530KD76-F1
#
_cell.length_a   1.000
_cell.length_b   1.000
_cell.length_c   1.000
_cell.angle_alpha   90.00
_cell.angle_beta   90.00
_cell.angle_gamma   90.00
#
_symmetry.space_group_name_H-M   'P 1'
#
loop_
_entity.id
_entity.type
_entity.pdbx_description
1 polymer ?
#
loop_
_entity_poly.entity_id
_entity_poly.type
_entity_poly.pdbx_seq_one_letter_code
_entity_poly.pdbx_strand_id
1 'polypeptide(L)'
;MSNIDDKTVIELTADIVSAYVGNNPLPASGLPELIASVSASVRKLAGAAVTETPNLVPAVNPKKSVFPDYIICLEDGKKFKSLKRHLRTDYGLSP
;
A
#
# COMPACT_ATOMS: atom_id res chain seq x y z
N MET A 1 -17.72 1.48 -13.65
CA MET A 1 -17.64 1.10 -12.23
C MET A 1 -17.38 2.35 -11.41
N SER A 2 -18.31 2.73 -10.54
CA SER A 2 -18.19 3.90 -9.69
C SER A 2 -17.08 3.68 -8.66
N ASN A 3 -16.00 4.45 -8.73
CA ASN A 3 -15.05 4.53 -7.62
C ASN A 3 -15.81 5.16 -6.45
N ILE A 4 -16.03 4.40 -5.37
CA ILE A 4 -16.68 4.93 -4.16
C ILE A 4 -15.67 5.83 -3.46
N ASP A 5 -16.05 7.07 -3.21
CA ASP A 5 -15.22 8.05 -2.51
C ASP A 5 -14.86 7.58 -1.10
N ASP A 6 -13.64 7.87 -0.63
CA ASP A 6 -13.17 7.52 0.72
C ASP A 6 -14.13 8.01 1.82
N LYS A 7 -14.75 9.18 1.61
CA LYS A 7 -15.76 9.74 2.52
C LYS A 7 -16.97 8.82 2.67
N THR A 8 -17.47 8.28 1.56
CA THR A 8 -18.61 7.35 1.55
C THR A 8 -18.28 6.03 2.22
N VAL A 9 -17.05 5.53 2.04
CA VAL A 9 -16.57 4.33 2.76
C VAL A 9 -16.56 4.56 4.27
N ILE A 10 -16.12 5.73 4.73
CA ILE A 10 -16.07 6.07 6.15
C ILE A 10 -17.49 6.18 6.72
N GLU A 11 -18.41 6.85 6.02
CA GLU A 11 -19.81 6.97 6.42
C GLU A 11 -20.47 5.60 6.57
N LEU A 12 -20.36 4.74 5.54
CA LEU A 12 -20.89 3.36 5.59
C LEU A 12 -20.26 2.52 6.71
N THR A 13 -18.96 2.67 6.95
CA THR A 13 -18.28 1.96 8.05
C THR A 13 -18.81 2.41 9.41
N ALA A 14 -18.99 3.72 9.61
CA ALA A 14 -19.50 4.27 10.85
C ALA A 14 -20.93 3.80 11.14
N ASP A 15 -21.78 3.78 10.12
CA ASP A 15 -23.16 3.29 10.22
C ASP A 15 -23.19 1.80 10.62
N ILE A 16 -22.39 0.95 9.97
CA ILE A 16 -22.32 -0.48 10.28
C ILE A 16 -21.80 -0.73 11.71
N VAL A 17 -20.70 -0.06 12.10
CA VAL A 17 -20.10 -0.26 13.43
C VAL A 17 -21.02 0.26 14.53
N SER A 18 -21.68 1.42 14.32
CA SER A 18 -22.61 1.98 15.31
C SER A 18 -23.82 1.06 15.55
N ALA A 19 -24.40 0.48 14.49
CA ALA A 19 -25.48 -0.49 14.61
C ALA A 19 -25.03 -1.78 15.32
N TYR A 20 -23.81 -2.25 15.03
CA TYR A 20 -23.27 -3.45 15.67
C TYR A 20 -23.02 -3.25 17.16
N VAL A 21 -22.35 -2.17 17.55
CA VAL A 21 -22.03 -1.86 18.96
C VAL A 21 -23.29 -1.53 19.75
N GLY A 22 -24.30 -0.92 19.11
CA GLY A 22 -25.59 -0.63 19.74
C GLY A 22 -26.35 -1.88 20.20
N ASN A 23 -26.17 -3.01 19.53
CA ASN A 23 -26.86 -4.28 19.85
C ASN A 23 -25.94 -5.36 20.43
N ASN A 24 -24.62 -5.13 20.45
CA ASN A 24 -23.64 -6.08 20.93
C ASN A 24 -22.67 -5.38 21.89
N PRO A 25 -22.68 -5.71 23.19
CA PRO A 25 -21.68 -5.17 24.11
C PRO A 25 -20.30 -5.78 23.80
N LEU A 26 -19.32 -4.91 23.53
CA LEU A 26 -17.92 -5.28 23.33
C LEU A 26 -16.99 -4.45 24.22
N PRO A 27 -15.84 -5.00 24.63
CA PRO A 27 -14.83 -4.23 25.33
C PRO A 27 -14.25 -3.13 24.42
N ALA A 28 -13.90 -1.99 25.01
CA ALA A 28 -13.32 -0.86 24.28
C ALA A 28 -12.03 -1.22 23.51
N SER A 29 -11.30 -2.24 23.97
CA SER A 29 -10.10 -2.75 23.31
C SER A 29 -10.37 -3.46 21.98
N GLY A 30 -11.58 -4.00 21.76
CA GLY A 30 -11.95 -4.69 20.52
C GLY A 30 -12.53 -3.77 19.44
N LEU A 31 -12.87 -2.52 19.81
CA LEU A 31 -13.47 -1.56 18.90
C LEU A 31 -12.56 -1.15 17.73
N PRO A 32 -11.23 -0.92 17.92
CA PRO A 32 -10.33 -0.60 16.81
C PRO A 32 -10.23 -1.72 15.77
N GLU A 33 -10.19 -2.97 16.23
CA GLU A 33 -10.10 -4.15 15.37
C GLU A 33 -11.37 -4.32 14.52
N LEU A 34 -12.54 -4.12 15.13
CA LEU A 34 -13.83 -4.17 14.43
C LEU A 34 -13.91 -3.11 13.33
N ILE A 35 -13.52 -1.86 13.62
CA ILE A 35 -13.52 -0.75 12.64
C ILE A 35 -12.59 -1.07 11.47
N ALA A 36 -11.39 -1.59 11.75
CA ALA A 36 -10.42 -1.97 10.72
C ALA A 36 -10.97 -3.09 9.82
N SER A 37 -11.61 -4.11 10.41
CA SER A 37 -12.19 -5.24 9.69
C SER A 37 -13.36 -4.81 8.79
N VAL A 38 -14.28 -3.98 9.31
CA VAL A 38 -15.45 -3.51 8.55
C VAL A 38 -15.02 -2.58 7.42
N SER A 39 -14.15 -1.60 7.69
CA SER A 39 -13.67 -0.67 6.65
C SER A 39 -12.93 -1.41 5.52
N ALA A 40 -12.10 -2.40 5.85
CA ALA A 40 -11.42 -3.24 4.87
C ALA A 40 -12.43 -4.04 4.02
N SER A 41 -13.46 -4.61 4.65
CA SER A 41 -14.52 -5.36 3.98
C SER A 41 -15.33 -4.48 3.03
N VAL A 42 -15.72 -3.28 3.46
CA VAL A 42 -16.46 -2.30 2.63
C VAL A 42 -15.62 -1.84 1.44
N ARG A 43 -14.32 -1.55 1.65
CA ARG A 43 -13.40 -1.17 0.57
C ARG A 43 -13.25 -2.29 -0.47
N LYS A 44 -13.08 -3.54 -0.02
CA LYS A 44 -13.00 -4.71 -0.93
C LYS A 44 -14.26 -4.85 -1.77
N LEU A 45 -15.44 -4.70 -1.15
CA LEU A 45 -16.71 -4.81 -1.84
C LEU A 45 -16.95 -3.63 -2.79
N ALA A 46 -16.45 -2.45 -2.44
CA ALA A 46 -16.50 -1.24 -3.24
C ALA A 46 -15.66 -1.29 -4.52
N GLY A 47 -15.01 -2.42 -4.82
CA GLY A 47 -14.18 -2.55 -6.00
C GLY A 47 -12.84 -1.81 -5.86
N ALA A 48 -12.44 -1.45 -4.64
CA ALA A 48 -11.03 -1.27 -4.36
C ALA A 48 -10.40 -2.66 -4.46
N ALA A 49 -10.15 -3.08 -5.71
CA ALA A 49 -9.07 -3.99 -6.00
C ALA A 49 -7.93 -3.47 -5.15
N VAL A 50 -7.47 -4.31 -4.22
CA VAL A 50 -6.23 -4.08 -3.52
C VAL A 50 -5.28 -3.73 -4.66
N THR A 51 -4.92 -2.46 -4.80
CA THR A 51 -3.68 -2.11 -5.43
C THR A 51 -2.70 -2.74 -4.47
N GLU A 52 -2.44 -4.04 -4.69
CA GLU A 52 -1.22 -4.67 -4.31
C GLU A 52 -0.21 -3.67 -4.84
N THR A 53 0.33 -2.84 -3.94
CA THR A 53 1.56 -2.11 -4.22
C THR A 53 2.42 -3.17 -4.87
N PRO A 54 2.67 -3.08 -6.20
CA PRO A 54 3.27 -4.18 -6.94
C PRO A 54 4.50 -4.51 -6.13
N ASN A 55 4.54 -5.73 -5.59
CA ASN A 55 5.62 -6.14 -4.72
C ASN A 55 6.86 -5.86 -5.55
N LEU A 56 7.65 -4.86 -5.17
CA LEU A 56 8.71 -4.33 -6.03
C LEU A 56 9.74 -5.44 -6.13
N VAL A 57 9.57 -6.33 -7.10
CA VAL A 57 10.47 -7.44 -7.32
C VAL A 57 11.73 -6.78 -7.86
N PRO A 58 12.81 -6.75 -7.08
CA PRO A 58 14.00 -6.03 -7.50
C PRO A 58 14.51 -6.67 -8.79
N ALA A 59 14.83 -5.84 -9.79
CA ALA A 59 15.26 -6.31 -11.11
C ALA A 59 16.46 -7.27 -11.05
N VAL A 60 17.26 -7.15 -9.98
CA VAL A 60 18.35 -8.07 -9.63
C VAL A 60 18.41 -8.30 -8.13
N ASN A 61 19.05 -9.39 -7.71
CA ASN A 61 19.33 -9.63 -6.30
C ASN A 61 20.11 -8.43 -5.71
N PRO A 62 19.67 -7.81 -4.60
CA PRO A 62 20.33 -6.63 -4.03
C PRO A 62 21.82 -6.84 -3.75
N LYS A 63 22.22 -8.07 -3.35
CA LYS A 63 23.63 -8.43 -3.08
C LYS A 63 24.49 -8.50 -4.35
N LYS A 64 23.87 -8.66 -5.53
CA LYS A 64 24.52 -8.73 -6.83
C LYS A 64 24.32 -7.46 -7.66
N SER A 65 23.89 -6.36 -7.04
CA SER A 65 23.67 -5.09 -7.72
C SER A 65 24.94 -4.24 -7.86
N VAL A 66 25.97 -4.49 -7.05
CA VAL A 66 27.23 -3.72 -7.03
C VAL A 66 28.37 -4.55 -7.60
N PHE A 67 29.00 -4.04 -8.66
CA PHE A 67 30.21 -4.61 -9.28
C PHE A 67 31.35 -3.58 -9.23
N PRO A 68 32.61 -4.01 -9.38
CA PRO A 68 33.75 -3.09 -9.35
C PRO A 68 33.67 -1.95 -10.37
N ASP A 69 33.08 -2.21 -11.55
CA ASP A 69 33.05 -1.26 -12.67
C ASP A 69 31.68 -0.59 -12.89
N TYR A 70 30.60 -1.14 -12.32
CA TYR A 70 29.23 -0.66 -12.52
C TYR A 70 28.26 -1.10 -11.41
N ILE A 71 27.16 -0.38 -11.29
CA ILE A 71 26.04 -0.67 -10.38
C ILE A 71 24.78 -0.89 -11.23
N ILE A 72 23.99 -1.90 -10.87
CA ILE A 72 22.70 -2.20 -11.49
C ILE A 72 21.59 -1.57 -10.64
N CYS A 73 20.71 -0.77 -11.27
CA CYS A 73 19.55 -0.21 -10.58
C CYS A 73 18.50 -1.30 -10.29
N LEU A 74 17.92 -1.28 -9.09
CA LEU A 74 16.92 -2.27 -8.67
C LEU A 74 15.54 -2.00 -9.28
N GLU A 75 15.28 -0.78 -9.73
CA GLU A 75 14.01 -0.36 -10.33
C GLU A 75 13.91 -0.69 -11.83
N ASP A 76 15.03 -0.63 -12.57
CA ASP A 76 15.01 -0.87 -14.03
C ASP A 76 16.02 -1.91 -14.56
N GLY A 77 16.92 -2.43 -13.71
CA GLY A 77 17.92 -3.42 -14.11
C GLY A 77 19.03 -2.91 -15.02
N LYS A 78 19.13 -1.60 -15.26
CA LYS A 78 20.17 -1.02 -16.13
C LYS A 78 21.48 -0.77 -15.38
N LYS A 79 22.59 -0.78 -16.12
CA LYS A 79 23.96 -0.61 -15.60
C LYS A 79 24.37 0.86 -15.64
N PHE A 80 24.87 1.37 -14.52
CA PHE A 80 25.34 2.75 -14.37
C PHE A 80 26.64 2.81 -13.58
N LYS A 81 27.47 3.83 -13.82
CA LYS A 81 28.60 4.16 -12.93
C LYS A 81 28.18 4.91 -11.67
N SER A 82 27.05 5.61 -11.72
CA SER A 82 26.46 6.32 -10.59
C SER A 82 24.93 6.28 -10.68
N LEU A 83 24.29 5.79 -9.63
CA LEU A 83 22.82 5.77 -9.53
C LEU A 83 22.22 7.11 -9.12
N LYS A 84 23.02 8.04 -8.56
CA LYS A 84 22.51 9.29 -7.96
C LYS A 84 21.71 10.15 -8.93
N ARG A 85 22.22 10.32 -10.15
CA ARG A 85 21.53 11.12 -11.19
C ARG A 85 20.29 10.39 -11.71
N HIS A 86 20.39 9.07 -11.89
CA HIS A 86 19.32 8.22 -12.40
C HIS A 86 18.12 8.19 -11.45
N LEU A 87 18.35 7.83 -10.19
CA LEU A 87 17.33 7.77 -9.15
C LEU A 87 16.63 9.12 -8.94
N ARG A 88 17.37 10.23 -8.97
CA ARG A 88 16.79 11.56 -8.77
C ARG A 88 15.92 12.02 -9.94
N THR A 89 16.28 11.65 -11.18
CA THR A 89 15.61 12.17 -12.39
C THR A 89 14.38 11.34 -12.72
N ASP A 90 14.50 10.01 -12.68
CA ASP A 90 13.45 9.11 -13.16
C ASP A 90 12.51 8.66 -12.03
N TYR A 91 13.00 8.66 -10.79
CA TYR A 91 12.25 8.14 -9.63
C TYR A 91 12.07 9.15 -8.50
N GLY A 92 12.72 10.32 -8.55
CA GLY A 92 12.70 11.29 -7.45
C GLY A 92 13.35 10.78 -6.15
N LEU A 93 14.13 9.70 -6.22
CA LEU A 93 14.75 9.05 -5.07
C LEU A 93 16.20 9.55 -4.86
N SER A 94 16.66 9.57 -3.62
CA SER A 94 18.08 9.75 -3.28
C SER A 94 18.69 8.40 -2.94
N PRO A 95 19.89 8.06 -3.46
CA PRO A 95 20.67 6.92 -2.98
C PRO A 95 21.11 7.11 -1.53
#